data_AF-A0A1K2BQU4-F1
#
_entry.id   AF-A0A1K2BQU4-F1
#
_cell.length_a   1.000
_cell.length_b   1.000
_cell.length_c   1.000
_cell.angle_alpha   90.00
_cell.angle_beta   90.00
_cell.angle_gamma   90.00
#
_symmetry.space_group_name_H-M   'P 1'
#
loop_
_entity.id
_entity.type
_entity.pdbx_description
1 polymer ?
#
loop_
_entity_poly.entity_id
_entity_poly.type
_entity_poly.pdbx_seq_one_letter_code
_entity_poly.pdbx_strand_id
1 'polypeptide(L)'
;MFNITSYASSLMTDFLDAGGQIKIQEFTHPDELLVLPEDTLINATGYGAKLLFNDHTIIPVRGQTVRLVPQPEVRYGLRAQDFLVMPRRDGVLIQNMDDAGSFDNSNDEPDYADAIAVVEQVAAYVSRMRC
;
A
#
# COMPACT_ATOMS: atom_id res chain seq x y z
N MET A 1 -3.76 -14.62 3.54
CA MET A 1 -3.35 -13.21 3.35
C MET A 1 -3.00 -12.64 4.70
N PHE A 2 -1.85 -11.96 4.83
CA PHE A 2 -1.43 -11.32 6.08
C PHE A 2 -1.99 -9.90 6.17
N ASN A 3 -2.29 -9.44 7.39
CA ASN A 3 -2.66 -8.06 7.64
C ASN A 3 -1.37 -7.23 7.70
N ILE A 4 -1.22 -6.24 6.81
CA ILE A 4 0.01 -5.43 6.68
C ILE A 4 0.36 -4.74 8.01
N THR A 5 -0.64 -4.15 8.68
CA THR A 5 -0.42 -3.40 9.92
C THR A 5 0.06 -4.33 11.03
N SER A 6 -0.62 -5.46 11.26
CA SER A 6 -0.21 -6.42 12.30
C SER A 6 1.16 -7.02 12.01
N TYR A 7 1.45 -7.33 10.74
CA TYR A 7 2.73 -7.91 10.36
C TYR A 7 3.88 -6.89 10.52
N ALA A 8 3.68 -5.64 10.10
CA ALA A 8 4.65 -4.57 10.32
C ALA A 8 4.93 -4.37 11.81
N SER A 9 3.89 -4.35 12.66
CA SER A 9 4.09 -4.27 14.12
C SER A 9 4.94 -5.42 14.67
N SER A 10 4.69 -6.66 14.22
CA SER A 10 5.52 -7.81 14.64
C SER A 10 6.98 -7.65 14.22
N LEU A 11 7.25 -7.27 12.96
CA LEU A 11 8.62 -7.05 12.49
C LEU A 11 9.33 -5.93 13.26
N MET A 12 8.61 -4.86 13.60
CA MET A 12 9.17 -3.77 14.41
C MET A 12 9.47 -4.22 15.84
N THR A 13 8.61 -5.05 16.45
CA THR A 13 8.88 -5.64 17.76
C THR A 13 10.11 -6.53 17.70
N ASP A 14 10.20 -7.43 16.74
CA ASP A 14 11.36 -8.33 16.59
C ASP A 14 12.68 -7.53 16.41
N PHE A 15 12.64 -6.43 15.65
CA PHE A 15 13.79 -5.54 15.46
C PHE A 15 14.22 -4.85 16.77
N LEU A 16 13.27 -4.33 17.54
CA LEU A 16 13.54 -3.66 18.82
C LEU A 16 14.02 -4.65 19.88
N ASP A 17 13.43 -5.84 19.96
CA ASP A 17 13.82 -6.90 20.90
C ASP A 17 15.23 -7.44 20.60
N ALA A 18 15.65 -7.40 19.34
CA ALA A 18 17.02 -7.68 18.92
C ALA A 18 18.02 -6.55 19.23
N GLY A 19 17.58 -5.45 19.87
CA GLY A 19 18.40 -4.29 20.22
C GLY A 19 18.50 -3.21 19.14
N GLY A 20 17.69 -3.31 18.08
CA GLY A 20 17.58 -2.29 17.06
C GLY A 20 17.06 -0.96 17.61
N GLN A 21 17.39 0.15 16.95
CA GLN A 21 16.97 1.48 17.33
C GLN A 21 16.27 2.18 16.16
N ILE A 22 15.20 2.91 16.46
CA ILE A 22 14.47 3.70 15.47
C ILE A 22 14.84 5.17 15.70
N LYS A 23 15.42 5.80 14.68
CA LYS A 23 15.64 7.25 14.64
C LYS A 23 14.81 7.83 13.50
N ILE A 24 13.98 8.83 13.81
CA ILE A 24 13.23 9.56 12.80
C ILE A 24 14.15 10.68 12.30
N GLN A 25 14.57 10.57 11.05
CA GLN A 25 15.43 11.54 10.39
C GLN A 25 15.06 11.61 8.92
N GLU A 26 14.94 12.82 8.39
CA GLU A 26 14.73 13.08 6.97
C GLU A 26 16.08 13.33 6.30
N PHE A 27 16.25 12.79 5.08
CA PHE A 27 17.43 13.02 4.25
C PHE A 27 16.98 13.61 2.93
N THR A 28 17.58 14.72 2.52
CA THR A 28 17.24 15.39 1.26
C THR A 28 18.31 15.25 0.18
N HIS A 29 19.53 14.84 0.57
CA HIS A 29 20.65 14.61 -0.34
C HIS A 29 21.47 13.38 0.07
N PRO A 30 22.03 12.58 -0.87
CA PRO A 30 22.83 11.39 -0.55
C PRO A 30 24.03 11.64 0.36
N ASP A 31 24.66 12.82 0.26
CA ASP A 31 25.83 13.18 1.06
C ASP A 31 25.52 13.23 2.57
N GLU A 32 24.26 13.47 2.94
CA GLU A 32 23.82 13.43 4.34
C GLU A 32 23.87 12.01 4.93
N LEU A 33 23.91 10.97 4.09
CA LEU A 33 24.10 9.60 4.53
C LEU A 33 25.57 9.30 4.90
N LEU A 34 26.51 10.06 4.33
CA LEU A 34 27.95 9.86 4.55
C LEU A 34 28.43 10.38 5.91
N VAL A 35 27.63 11.21 6.57
CA VAL A 35 27.91 11.70 7.93
C VAL A 35 27.38 10.78 9.02
N LEU A 36 26.64 9.73 8.64
CA LEU A 36 26.16 8.72 9.57
C LEU A 36 27.33 7.91 10.14
N PRO A 37 27.32 7.58 11.44
CA PRO A 37 28.38 6.79 12.06
C PRO A 37 28.37 5.30 11.65
N GLU A 38 27.30 4.82 11.02
CA GLU A 38 27.14 3.43 10.63
C GLU A 38 27.97 3.07 9.37
N ASP A 39 28.77 2.00 9.46
CA ASP A 39 29.68 1.56 8.37
C ASP A 39 28.96 0.93 7.16
N THR A 40 27.69 0.55 7.31
CA THR A 40 26.92 -0.14 6.28
C THR A 40 25.51 0.41 6.21
N LEU A 41 25.10 0.77 4.99
CA LEU A 41 23.78 1.31 4.71
C LEU A 41 22.99 0.32 3.85
N ILE A 42 21.74 0.07 4.25
CA ILE A 42 20.76 -0.67 3.45
C ILE A 42 19.72 0.34 2.96
N ASN A 43 19.71 0.61 1.65
CA ASN A 43 18.72 1.51 1.07
C ASN A 43 17.38 0.78 0.84
N ALA A 44 16.39 1.11 1.68
CA ALA A 44 15.02 0.60 1.58
C ALA A 44 13.99 1.74 1.41
N THR A 45 14.36 2.83 0.72
CA THR A 45 13.55 4.06 0.61
C THR A 45 12.39 3.99 -0.40
N GLY A 46 12.29 2.92 -1.19
CA GLY A 46 11.19 2.71 -2.15
C GLY A 46 11.05 3.90 -3.12
N TYR A 47 9.84 4.45 -3.23
CA TYR A 47 9.57 5.61 -4.09
C TYR A 47 10.44 6.85 -3.74
N GLY A 48 10.87 6.97 -2.47
CA GLY A 48 11.74 8.07 -2.03
C GLY A 48 13.11 8.11 -2.71
N ALA A 49 13.60 6.97 -3.24
CA ALA A 49 14.87 6.94 -3.97
C ALA A 49 14.85 7.79 -5.26
N LYS A 50 13.65 8.00 -5.84
CA LYS A 50 13.49 8.89 -7.00
C LYS A 50 13.96 10.31 -6.70
N LEU A 51 13.64 10.82 -5.51
CA LEU A 51 14.05 12.14 -5.05
C LEU A 51 15.46 12.10 -4.43
N LEU A 52 15.70 11.16 -3.51
CA LEU A 52 16.94 11.12 -2.74
C LEU A 52 18.17 10.81 -3.62
N PHE A 53 18.06 9.92 -4.59
CA PHE A 53 19.18 9.48 -5.43
C PHE A 53 19.07 9.91 -6.90
N ASN A 54 18.08 10.75 -7.24
CA ASN A 54 17.74 11.10 -8.63
C ASN A 54 17.49 9.87 -9.52
N ASP A 55 16.95 8.79 -8.95
CA ASP A 55 16.64 7.57 -9.69
C ASP A 55 15.31 7.73 -10.45
N HIS A 56 15.40 8.33 -11.65
CA HIS A 56 14.25 8.53 -12.53
C HIS A 56 13.77 7.24 -13.22
N THR A 57 14.42 6.10 -12.99
CA THR A 57 13.91 4.80 -13.46
C THR A 57 12.74 4.30 -12.62
N ILE A 58 12.56 4.87 -11.41
CA ILE A 58 11.41 4.62 -10.55
C ILE A 58 10.20 5.39 -11.08
N ILE A 59 9.23 4.64 -11.60
CA ILE A 59 7.95 5.16 -12.09
C ILE A 59 6.84 4.80 -11.10
N PRO A 60 6.10 5.79 -10.55
CA PRO A 60 4.99 5.49 -9.66
C PRO A 60 3.84 4.85 -10.45
N VAL A 61 3.16 3.91 -9.81
CA VAL A 61 1.88 3.38 -10.27
C VAL A 61 0.86 3.67 -9.18
N ARG A 62 -0.05 4.60 -9.46
CA ARG A 62 -1.11 4.96 -8.52
C ARG A 62 -2.02 3.76 -8.28
N GLY A 63 -2.39 3.53 -7.03
CA GLY A 63 -3.34 2.50 -6.64
C GLY A 63 -4.23 3.02 -5.54
N GLN A 64 -5.55 3.01 -5.77
CA GLN A 64 -6.52 3.43 -4.77
C GLN A 64 -7.25 2.23 -4.19
N THR A 65 -7.45 2.24 -2.87
CA THR A 65 -8.22 1.23 -2.18
C THR A 65 -9.31 1.83 -1.32
N VAL A 66 -10.47 1.18 -1.27
CA VAL A 66 -11.56 1.46 -0.34
C VAL A 66 -11.54 0.42 0.77
N ARG A 67 -11.76 0.85 2.02
CA ARG A 67 -11.86 -0.06 3.16
C ARG A 67 -13.26 0.01 3.77
N LEU A 68 -14.04 -1.06 3.58
CA LEU A 68 -15.32 -1.24 4.25
C LEU A 68 -15.12 -1.84 5.64
N VAL A 69 -16.15 -1.75 6.49
CA VAL A 69 -16.17 -2.41 7.80
C VAL A 69 -15.94 -3.92 7.67
N PRO A 70 -15.38 -4.60 8.70
CA PRO A 70 -15.22 -6.05 8.68
C PRO A 70 -16.56 -6.77 8.45
N GLN A 71 -16.53 -7.80 7.59
CA GLN A 71 -17.67 -8.67 7.33
C GLN A 71 -17.27 -10.12 7.65
N PRO A 72 -17.50 -10.60 8.89
CA PRO A 72 -17.17 -11.95 9.32
C PRO A 72 -17.94 -13.06 8.61
N GLU A 73 -18.72 -12.81 7.59
CA GLU A 73 -19.33 -13.80 6.72
C GLU A 73 -18.54 -13.97 5.41
N VAL A 74 -17.78 -12.95 5.00
CA VAL A 74 -16.94 -12.99 3.78
C VAL A 74 -15.61 -13.67 4.11
N ARG A 75 -15.35 -14.80 3.45
CA ARG A 75 -14.18 -15.68 3.72
C ARG A 75 -13.28 -15.92 2.52
N TYR A 76 -13.60 -15.31 1.38
CA TYR A 76 -12.87 -15.47 0.13
C TYR A 76 -12.55 -14.11 -0.47
N GLY A 77 -11.42 -14.03 -1.16
CA GLY A 77 -11.11 -12.90 -2.02
C GLY A 77 -11.84 -13.06 -3.36
N LEU A 78 -12.16 -11.95 -4.01
CA LEU A 78 -12.74 -11.93 -5.33
C LEU A 78 -11.86 -11.10 -6.27
N ARG A 79 -11.41 -11.70 -7.37
CA ARG A 79 -10.69 -11.00 -8.43
C ARG A 79 -11.56 -11.04 -9.68
N ALA A 80 -12.02 -9.86 -10.09
CA ALA A 80 -12.62 -9.63 -11.40
C ALA A 80 -11.60 -8.95 -12.32
N GLN A 81 -12.00 -8.68 -13.56
CA GLN A 81 -11.20 -7.88 -14.49
C GLN A 81 -10.95 -6.48 -13.92
N ASP A 82 -12.00 -5.85 -13.40
CA ASP A 82 -11.98 -4.43 -13.06
C ASP A 82 -11.72 -4.15 -11.57
N PHE A 83 -11.75 -5.18 -10.70
CA PHE A 83 -11.57 -4.96 -9.27
C PHE A 83 -11.05 -6.18 -8.52
N LEU A 84 -10.50 -5.93 -7.33
CA LEU A 84 -10.07 -6.92 -6.36
C LEU A 84 -10.75 -6.65 -5.02
N VAL A 85 -11.35 -7.68 -4.43
CA VAL A 85 -11.92 -7.66 -3.07
C VAL A 85 -11.13 -8.62 -2.19
N MET A 86 -10.61 -8.12 -1.08
CA MET A 86 -9.88 -8.94 -0.09
C MET A 86 -10.48 -8.74 1.31
N PRO A 87 -11.12 -9.79 1.89
CA PRO A 87 -11.55 -9.72 3.28
C PRO A 87 -10.35 -9.78 4.22
N ARG A 88 -10.33 -8.90 5.21
CA ARG A 88 -9.36 -8.85 6.30
C ARG A 88 -10.08 -8.78 7.64
N ARG A 89 -9.35 -9.07 8.74
CA ARG A 89 -9.90 -8.95 10.10
C ARG A 89 -10.31 -7.50 10.45
N ASP A 90 -9.65 -6.53 9.85
CA ASP A 90 -9.83 -5.09 10.08
C ASP A 90 -10.67 -4.38 9.01
N GLY A 91 -11.22 -5.12 8.04
CA GLY A 91 -12.10 -4.56 7.01
C GLY A 91 -12.15 -5.41 5.75
N VAL A 92 -13.03 -5.04 4.82
CA VAL A 92 -12.98 -5.56 3.45
C VAL A 92 -12.28 -4.52 2.59
N LEU A 93 -11.13 -4.90 2.02
CA LEU A 93 -10.38 -4.06 1.10
C LEU A 93 -10.96 -4.26 -0.31
N ILE A 94 -11.24 -3.16 -0.99
CA ILE A 94 -11.62 -3.14 -2.40
C ILE A 94 -10.59 -2.29 -3.13
N GLN A 95 -10.05 -2.79 -4.23
CA GLN A 95 -9.15 -2.04 -5.10
C GLN A 95 -9.77 -2.00 -6.49
N ASN A 96 -9.84 -0.81 -7.08
CA ASN A 96 -10.09 -0.67 -8.50
C ASN A 96 -8.84 -1.16 -9.25
N MET A 97 -9.04 -2.08 -10.19
CA MET A 97 -7.98 -2.63 -11.03
C MET A 97 -7.97 -2.00 -12.43
N ASP A 98 -8.92 -1.11 -12.74
CA ASP A 98 -8.82 -0.22 -13.89
C ASP A 98 -7.60 0.70 -13.68
N ASP A 99 -6.58 0.48 -14.51
CA ASP A 99 -5.28 1.10 -14.40
C ASP A 99 -5.14 2.33 -15.31
N ALA A 100 -6.21 2.73 -16.01
CA ALA A 100 -6.22 3.89 -16.87
C ALA A 100 -5.81 5.16 -16.08
N GLY A 101 -4.66 5.72 -16.45
CA GLY A 101 -4.09 6.90 -15.78
C GLY A 101 -3.36 6.63 -14.46
N SER A 102 -3.12 5.36 -14.11
CA SER A 102 -2.34 4.99 -12.92
C SER A 102 -0.82 5.03 -13.15
N PHE A 103 -0.38 4.74 -14.37
CA PHE A 103 1.05 4.75 -14.73
C PHE A 103 1.63 6.17 -14.74
N ASP A 104 2.81 6.33 -14.15
CA ASP A 104 3.50 7.61 -13.99
C ASP A 104 2.62 8.69 -13.33
N ASN A 105 1.77 8.25 -12.40
CA ASN A 105 0.88 9.13 -11.66
C ASN A 105 1.31 9.17 -10.19
N SER A 106 1.86 10.30 -9.79
CA SER A 106 2.30 10.55 -8.41
C SER A 106 1.23 11.21 -7.53
N ASN A 107 0.00 11.38 -8.01
CA ASN A 107 -1.08 11.96 -7.24
C ASN A 107 -1.55 10.97 -6.15
N ASP A 108 -1.30 11.31 -4.90
CA ASP A 108 -1.68 10.54 -3.71
C ASP A 108 -3.04 10.97 -3.11
N GLU A 109 -3.69 11.98 -3.69
CA GLU A 109 -5.02 12.41 -3.26
C GLU A 109 -6.09 11.34 -3.56
N PRO A 110 -6.97 11.02 -2.60
CA PRO A 110 -8.10 10.13 -2.83
C PRO A 110 -9.10 10.71 -3.84
N ASP A 111 -9.53 9.87 -4.77
CA ASP A 111 -10.63 10.14 -5.69
C ASP A 111 -11.92 9.49 -5.13
N TYR A 112 -12.78 10.31 -4.53
CA TYR A 112 -14.02 9.82 -3.94
C TYR A 112 -15.03 9.31 -4.97
N ALA A 113 -15.02 9.83 -6.20
CA ALA A 113 -15.93 9.37 -7.24
C ALA A 113 -15.53 7.95 -7.68
N ASP A 114 -14.24 7.71 -7.89
CA ASP A 114 -13.69 6.38 -8.15
C ASP A 114 -13.98 5.40 -7.01
N ALA A 115 -13.79 5.84 -5.76
CA ALA A 115 -14.07 5.03 -4.57
C ALA A 115 -15.54 4.58 -4.50
N ILE A 116 -16.50 5.45 -4.82
CA ILE A 116 -17.92 5.11 -4.85
C ILE A 116 -18.21 4.16 -6.01
N ALA A 117 -17.68 4.46 -7.20
CA ALA A 117 -17.91 3.67 -8.41
C ALA A 117 -17.46 2.22 -8.26
N VAL A 118 -16.27 1.96 -7.69
CA VAL A 118 -15.78 0.59 -7.50
C VAL A 118 -16.63 -0.19 -6.48
N VAL A 119 -17.14 0.47 -5.44
CA VAL A 119 -18.03 -0.17 -4.45
C VAL A 119 -19.36 -0.54 -5.10
N GLU A 120 -19.95 0.36 -5.89
CA GLU A 120 -21.19 0.10 -6.63
C GLU A 120 -21.00 -1.03 -7.66
N GLN A 121 -19.86 -1.08 -8.34
CA GLN A 121 -19.52 -2.13 -9.29
C GLN A 121 -19.40 -3.50 -8.59
N VAL A 122 -18.73 -3.56 -7.44
CA VAL A 122 -18.66 -4.77 -6.61
C VAL A 122 -20.06 -5.19 -6.17
N ALA A 123 -20.89 -4.27 -5.68
CA ALA A 123 -22.25 -4.56 -5.24
C ALA A 123 -23.12 -5.12 -6.38
N ALA A 124 -23.06 -4.52 -7.56
CA ALA A 124 -23.74 -5.00 -8.76
C ALA A 124 -23.25 -6.40 -9.15
N TYR A 125 -21.94 -6.63 -9.14
CA TYR A 125 -21.36 -7.93 -9.46
C TYR A 125 -21.83 -9.03 -8.50
N VAL A 126 -21.75 -8.81 -7.18
CA VAL A 126 -22.15 -9.83 -6.19
C VAL A 126 -23.66 -10.08 -6.17
N SER A 127 -24.49 -9.08 -6.50
CA SER A 127 -25.94 -9.28 -6.62
C SER A 127 -26.32 -10.27 -7.72
N ARG A 128 -25.55 -10.31 -8.81
CA ARG A 128 -25.75 -11.26 -9.92
C ARG A 128 -25.24 -12.66 -9.61
N MET A 129 -24.39 -12.83 -8.60
CA MET A 129 -23.90 -14.14 -8.15
C MET A 129 -24.89 -14.89 -7.27
N ARG A 130 -25.92 -14.21 -6.75
CA ARG A 130 -26.96 -14.84 -5.93
C ARG A 130 -27.94 -15.57 -6.86
N CYS A 131 -27.69 -16.85 -7.09
CA CYS A 131 -28.68 -17.81 -7.60
C CYS A 131 -29.71 -18.15 -6.52
#